data_AF-A0AAW3HYJ0-F1
#
_entry.id   AF-A0AAW3HYJ0-F1
#
_cell.length_a   1.000
_cell.length_b   1.000
_cell.length_c   1.000
_cell.angle_alpha   90.00
_cell.angle_beta   90.00
_cell.angle_gamma   90.00
#
_symmetry.space_group_name_H-M   'P 1'
#
loop_
_entity.id
_entity.type
_entity.pdbx_description
1 polymer ?
#
loop_
_entity_poly.entity_id
_entity_poly.type
_entity_poly.pdbx_seq_one_letter_code
_entity_poly.pdbx_strand_id
1 'polypeptide(L)'
;MSKNNANKFSPEVRERAVRLMQESRSEYPSLWVSDESKYMLVSGAVAGGGLTVIANAPNPTGVALLMRGFSDETISIGGLLLWALCTTAVPAGALLLL
;
A
#
# COMPACT_ATOMS: atom_id res chain seq x y z
N MET A 1 -6.78 -12.17 27.04
CA MET A 1 -5.43 -12.49 27.54
C MET A 1 -4.65 -13.20 26.42
N SER A 2 -4.05 -12.46 25.48
CA SER A 2 -3.29 -13.04 24.35
C SER A 2 -1.80 -13.01 24.68
N LYS A 3 -1.17 -14.18 24.81
CA LYS A 3 0.24 -14.30 25.18
C LYS A 3 1.11 -13.90 23.98
N ASN A 4 2.02 -12.95 24.21
CA ASN A 4 3.03 -12.49 23.26
C ASN A 4 3.90 -13.66 22.76
N ASN A 5 3.73 -14.05 21.50
CA ASN A 5 4.52 -15.09 20.81
C ASN A 5 5.97 -14.66 20.48
N ALA A 6 6.40 -13.46 20.89
CA ALA A 6 7.71 -12.91 20.57
C ALA A 6 8.86 -13.48 21.43
N ASN A 7 8.55 -14.18 22.53
CA ASN A 7 9.54 -14.61 23.52
C ASN A 7 9.65 -16.14 23.67
N LYS A 8 9.35 -16.89 22.59
CA LYS A 8 9.37 -18.36 22.61
C LYS A 8 10.74 -18.96 22.28
N PHE A 9 11.68 -18.16 21.78
CA PHE A 9 12.98 -18.62 21.29
C PHE A 9 14.14 -17.95 22.03
N SER A 10 15.16 -18.76 22.37
CA SER A 10 16.43 -18.29 22.92
C SER A 10 17.12 -17.30 21.96
N PRO A 11 17.81 -16.26 22.46
CA PRO A 11 18.54 -15.29 21.62
C PRO A 11 19.48 -15.94 20.59
N GLU A 12 20.14 -17.05 20.92
CA GLU A 12 21.02 -17.77 20.00
C GLU A 12 20.27 -18.41 18.81
N VAL A 13 19.08 -18.96 19.05
CA VAL A 13 18.24 -19.55 17.99
C VAL A 13 17.74 -18.46 17.05
N ARG A 14 17.48 -17.26 17.58
CA ARG A 14 17.07 -16.10 16.78
C ARG A 14 18.21 -15.60 15.91
N GLU A 15 19.40 -15.45 16.47
CA GLU A 15 20.57 -15.04 15.69
C GLU A 15 20.93 -16.08 14.62
N ARG A 16 20.84 -17.37 14.94
CA ARG A 16 21.09 -18.45 13.96
C ARG A 16 20.03 -18.47 12.87
N ALA A 17 18.76 -18.29 13.20
CA ALA A 17 17.69 -18.20 12.21
C ALA A 17 17.86 -16.99 11.30
N VAL A 18 18.26 -15.83 11.85
CA VAL A 18 18.54 -14.61 11.07
C VAL A 18 19.74 -14.82 10.15
N ARG A 19 20.83 -15.42 10.63
CA ARG A 19 21.99 -15.77 9.79
C ARG A 19 21.59 -16.70 8.65
N LEU A 20 20.82 -17.76 8.92
CA LEU A 20 20.34 -18.68 7.89
C LEU A 20 19.42 -17.99 6.86
N MET A 21 18.58 -17.04 7.31
CA MET A 21 17.75 -16.23 6.42
C MET A 21 18.59 -15.28 5.55
N GLN A 22 19.62 -14.66 6.12
CA GLN A 22 20.54 -13.78 5.39
C GLN A 22 21.36 -14.55 4.35
N GLU A 23 21.87 -15.72 4.71
CA GLU A 23 22.57 -16.65 3.82
C GLU A 23 21.65 -17.05 2.65
N SER A 24 20.43 -17.50 2.96
CA SER A 24 19.43 -17.87 1.96
C SER A 24 19.03 -16.70 1.05
N ARG A 25 18.97 -15.48 1.59
CA ARG A 25 18.66 -14.26 0.82
C ARG A 25 19.80 -13.88 -0.13
N SER A 26 21.04 -14.20 0.22
CA SER A 26 22.21 -13.95 -0.64
C SER A 26 22.26 -14.93 -1.82
N GLU A 27 21.86 -16.18 -1.59
CA GLU A 27 21.90 -17.26 -2.60
C GLU A 27 20.88 -17.04 -3.74
N TYR A 28 19.79 -16.33 -3.46
CA TYR A 28 18.77 -15.97 -4.44
C TYR A 28 18.77 -14.45 -4.69
N PRO A 29 19.71 -13.93 -5.49
CA PRO A 29 19.60 -12.56 -5.98
C PRO A 29 18.26 -12.46 -6.70
N SER A 30 17.38 -11.61 -6.17
CA SER A 30 16.01 -11.48 -6.63
C SER A 30 16.00 -10.92 -8.06
N LEU A 31 16.04 -11.81 -9.05
CA LEU A 31 16.00 -11.50 -10.48
C LEU A 31 14.75 -10.70 -10.88
N TRP A 32 13.68 -10.79 -10.09
CA TRP A 32 12.43 -10.04 -10.26
C TRP A 32 12.45 -8.64 -9.62
N VAL A 33 13.54 -8.27 -8.95
CA VAL A 33 13.67 -7.00 -8.20
C VAL A 33 14.93 -6.27 -8.67
N SER A 34 15.05 -6.06 -9.99
CA SER A 34 15.99 -5.05 -10.50
C SER A 34 15.63 -3.68 -9.93
N ASP A 35 16.57 -2.75 -9.84
CA ASP A 35 16.28 -1.41 -9.31
C ASP A 35 15.23 -0.68 -10.16
N GLU A 36 15.21 -0.90 -11.48
CA GLU A 36 14.09 -0.43 -12.33
C GLU A 36 12.75 -1.06 -11.93
N SER A 37 12.71 -2.36 -11.61
CA SER A 37 11.47 -3.05 -11.22
C SER A 37 10.95 -2.54 -9.88
N LYS A 38 11.83 -2.24 -8.92
CA LYS A 38 11.46 -1.58 -7.64
C LYS A 38 10.89 -0.19 -7.89
N TYR A 39 11.56 0.58 -8.74
CA TYR A 39 11.14 1.94 -9.05
C TYR A 39 9.75 1.93 -9.71
N MET A 40 9.54 1.09 -10.71
CA MET A 40 8.25 0.95 -11.39
C MET A 40 7.13 0.45 -10.44
N LEU A 41 7.44 -0.47 -9.53
CA LEU A 41 6.47 -0.95 -8.55
C LEU A 41 6.04 0.14 -7.58
N VAL A 42 7.01 0.87 -7.02
CA VAL A 42 6.76 1.95 -6.06
C VAL A 42 6.08 3.14 -6.74
N SER A 43 6.55 3.54 -7.92
CA SER A 43 5.94 4.64 -8.68
C SER A 43 4.50 4.33 -9.08
N GLY A 44 4.22 3.09 -9.51
CA GLY A 44 2.86 2.61 -9.79
C GLY A 44 1.96 2.62 -8.56
N ALA A 45 2.47 2.18 -7.41
CA ALA A 45 1.72 2.21 -6.15
C ALA A 45 1.43 3.63 -5.64
N VAL A 46 2.42 4.53 -5.75
CA VAL A 46 2.30 5.94 -5.33
C VAL A 46 1.36 6.70 -6.26
N ALA A 47 1.50 6.54 -7.58
CA ALA A 47 0.60 7.16 -8.54
C ALA A 47 -0.83 6.59 -8.43
N GLY A 48 -0.97 5.26 -8.33
CA GLY A 48 -2.28 4.59 -8.22
C GLY A 48 -2.97 4.74 -6.86
N GLY A 49 -2.27 5.20 -5.83
CA GLY A 49 -2.81 5.35 -4.46
C GLY A 49 -3.99 6.31 -4.35
N GLY A 50 -4.07 7.34 -5.21
CA GLY A 50 -5.23 8.24 -5.26
C GLY A 50 -6.48 7.57 -5.83
N LEU A 51 -6.31 6.61 -6.74
CA LEU A 51 -7.41 5.88 -7.39
C LEU A 51 -7.98 4.77 -6.50
N THR A 52 -7.17 4.19 -5.61
CA THR A 52 -7.62 3.15 -4.65
C THR A 52 -8.50 3.69 -3.52
N VAL A 53 -8.59 5.02 -3.36
CA VAL A 53 -9.60 5.66 -2.50
C VAL A 53 -11.03 5.22 -2.92
N ILE A 54 -11.25 4.83 -4.16
CA ILE A 54 -12.56 4.33 -4.62
C ILE A 54 -12.74 2.82 -4.36
N ALA A 55 -11.64 2.07 -4.26
CA ALA A 55 -11.64 0.61 -4.25
C ALA A 55 -11.49 -0.04 -2.85
N ASN A 56 -11.08 0.71 -1.84
CA ASN A 56 -10.85 0.16 -0.50
C ASN A 56 -12.20 -0.03 0.23
N ALA A 57 -12.54 -1.24 0.71
CA ALA A 57 -13.82 -1.56 1.36
C ALA A 57 -14.27 -0.62 2.52
N PRO A 58 -13.36 -0.01 3.30
CA PRO A 58 -13.73 1.03 4.27
C PRO A 58 -14.29 2.33 3.64
N ASN A 59 -13.96 2.64 2.39
CA ASN A 59 -14.43 3.87 1.72
C ASN A 59 -15.90 3.80 1.27
N PRO A 60 -16.44 2.70 0.71
CA PRO A 60 -17.89 2.53 0.56
C PRO A 60 -18.64 2.65 1.88
N THR A 61 -18.08 2.10 2.97
CA THR A 61 -18.67 2.25 4.31
C THR A 61 -18.59 3.70 4.82
N GLY A 62 -17.48 4.40 4.60
CA GLY A 62 -17.33 5.82 4.94
C GLY A 62 -18.26 6.74 4.16
N VAL A 63 -18.43 6.49 2.86
CA VAL A 63 -19.38 7.18 1.99
C VAL A 63 -20.82 6.94 2.46
N ALA A 64 -21.18 5.71 2.81
CA ALA A 64 -22.49 5.38 3.38
C ALA A 64 -22.76 6.02 4.75
N LEU A 65 -21.71 6.30 5.53
CA LEU A 65 -21.81 7.04 6.80
C LEU A 65 -21.90 8.56 6.58
N LEU A 66 -21.09 9.13 5.68
CA LEU A 66 -21.09 10.56 5.38
C LEU A 66 -22.35 11.02 4.65
N MET A 67 -22.93 10.18 3.77
CA MET A 67 -24.16 10.48 3.03
C MET A 67 -25.29 10.94 3.97
N ARG A 68 -25.39 10.40 5.19
CA ARG A 68 -26.43 10.77 6.18
C ARG A 68 -26.32 12.20 6.71
N GLY A 69 -25.19 12.88 6.48
CA GLY A 69 -24.98 14.29 6.83
C GLY A 69 -25.24 15.27 5.68
N PHE A 70 -25.53 14.77 4.47
CA PHE A 70 -25.85 15.60 3.30
C PHE A 70 -27.37 15.65 3.09
N SER A 71 -27.87 16.82 2.72
CA SER A 71 -29.32 17.06 2.52
C SER A 71 -29.98 16.17 1.47
N ASP A 72 -29.19 15.60 0.53
CA ASP A 72 -29.66 14.72 -0.54
C ASP A 72 -29.27 13.24 -0.34
N GLU A 73 -28.67 12.86 0.79
CA GLU A 73 -28.21 11.50 1.12
C GLU A 73 -27.35 10.79 0.04
N THR A 74 -26.82 11.54 -0.93
CA THR A 74 -26.19 10.98 -2.13
C THR A 74 -24.87 11.68 -2.42
N ILE A 75 -23.79 10.91 -2.57
CA ILE A 75 -22.48 11.40 -3.02
C ILE A 75 -22.25 10.89 -4.44
N SER A 76 -21.94 11.80 -5.36
CA SER A 76 -21.70 11.44 -6.76
C SER A 76 -20.41 10.62 -6.92
N ILE A 77 -20.50 9.41 -7.46
CA ILE A 77 -19.35 8.56 -7.81
C ILE A 77 -18.46 9.26 -8.85
N GLY A 78 -19.07 10.01 -9.79
CA GLY A 78 -18.34 10.80 -10.77
C GLY A 78 -17.48 11.91 -10.17
N GLY A 79 -18.00 12.63 -9.15
CA GLY A 79 -17.22 13.63 -8.41
C GLY A 79 -16.07 13.02 -7.63
N LEU A 80 -16.30 11.89 -6.95
CA LEU A 80 -15.24 11.11 -6.27
C LEU A 80 -14.14 10.67 -7.24
N LEU A 81 -14.53 10.18 -8.42
CA LEU A 81 -13.60 9.79 -9.47
C LEU A 81 -12.80 10.97 -10.02
N LEU A 82 -13.44 12.13 -10.21
CA LEU A 82 -12.75 13.33 -10.67
C LEU A 82 -11.70 13.81 -9.64
N TRP A 83 -12.05 13.85 -8.36
CA TRP A 83 -11.13 14.20 -7.29
C TRP A 83 -9.99 13.19 -7.12
N ALA A 84 -10.30 11.89 -7.21
CA ALA A 84 -9.29 10.82 -7.19
C ALA A 84 -8.31 10.94 -8.35
N LEU A 85 -8.81 11.24 -9.57
CA LEU A 85 -7.97 11.51 -10.73
C LEU A 85 -7.09 12.74 -10.54
N CYS A 86 -7.61 13.84 -9.98
CA CYS A 86 -6.79 15.01 -9.66
C CYS A 86 -5.64 14.67 -8.70
N THR A 87 -5.91 13.91 -7.62
CA THR A 87 -4.86 13.51 -6.67
C THR A 87 -3.87 12.50 -7.24
N THR A 88 -4.27 11.71 -8.24
CA THR A 88 -3.42 10.75 -8.96
C THR A 88 -2.54 11.46 -10.00
N ALA A 89 -3.09 12.48 -10.66
CA ALA A 89 -2.43 13.22 -11.73
C ALA A 89 -1.20 14.01 -11.24
N VAL A 90 -1.22 14.53 -10.01
CA VAL A 90 -0.09 15.28 -9.43
C VAL A 90 1.19 14.42 -9.28
N PRO A 91 1.18 13.30 -8.54
CA PRO A 91 2.35 12.42 -8.45
C PRO A 91 2.65 11.72 -9.78
N ALA A 92 1.66 11.35 -10.59
CA ALA A 92 1.89 10.79 -11.92
C ALA A 92 2.65 11.76 -12.84
N GLY A 93 2.25 13.05 -12.84
CA GLY A 93 2.95 14.09 -13.59
C GLY A 93 4.37 14.34 -13.08
N ALA A 94 4.57 14.35 -11.76
CA ALA A 94 5.89 14.48 -11.16
C ALA A 94 6.81 13.29 -11.48
N LEU A 95 6.28 12.06 -11.52
CA LEU A 95 7.02 10.84 -11.85
C LEU A 95 7.28 10.68 -13.35
N LEU A 96 6.46 11.30 -14.23
CA LEU A 96 6.66 11.30 -15.68
C LEU A 96 7.62 12.40 -16.17
N LEU A 97 7.78 13.48 -15.39
CA LEU A 97 8.70 14.59 -15.70
C LEU A 97 10.12 14.38 -15.14
N LEU A 98 10.30 13.41 -14.24
CA LEU A 98 11.57 12.98 -13.64
C LEU A 98 12.21 11.87 -14.48
#